data_AF-A0A966SPY4-F1
#
_entry.id   AF-A0A966SPY4-F1
#
_cell.length_a   1.000
_cell.length_b   1.000
_cell.length_c   1.000
_cell.angle_alpha   90.00
_cell.angle_beta   90.00
_cell.angle_gamma   90.00
#
_symmetry.space_group_name_H-M   'P 1'
#
loop_
_entity.id
_entity.type
_entity.pdbx_description
1 polymer ?
#
loop_
_entity_poly.entity_id
_entity_poly.type
_entity_poly.pdbx_seq_one_letter_code
_entity_poly.pdbx_strand_id
1 'polypeptide(L)'
;MAILRKFATKHLGLTTDQFEVRSNLGGIAVSGEVTLHTDPLPGTHHGIYIQVSQWCASASNSTVLFRTCKSRRDYTGGANNLCNILVFATDVDMEAFAHTVFRVTGSKESADENCLA
;
A
#
# COMPACT_ATOMS: atom_id res chain seq x y z
N MET A 1 7.34 5.79 11.21
CA MET A 1 8.22 5.37 10.09
C MET A 1 8.73 3.94 10.22
N ALA A 2 9.25 3.53 11.39
CA ALA A 2 9.83 2.19 11.58
C ALA A 2 8.87 1.03 11.22
N ILE A 3 7.57 1.18 11.49
CA ILE A 3 6.60 0.09 11.25
C ILE A 3 6.41 -0.24 9.76
N LEU A 4 6.29 0.75 8.87
CA LEU A 4 6.15 0.50 7.43
C LEU A 4 7.45 -0.03 6.82
N ARG A 5 8.61 0.43 7.31
CA ARG A 5 9.90 -0.12 6.91
C ARG A 5 10.04 -1.58 7.37
N LYS A 6 9.66 -1.88 8.62
CA LYS A 6 9.63 -3.24 9.16
C LYS A 6 8.67 -4.13 8.36
N PHE A 7 7.49 -3.62 8.02
CA PHE A 7 6.53 -4.35 7.19
C PHE A 7 7.13 -4.71 5.83
N ALA A 8 7.72 -3.73 5.13
CA ALA A 8 8.36 -3.94 3.84
C ALA A 8 9.50 -4.97 3.88
N THR A 9 10.39 -4.89 4.88
CA THR A 9 11.54 -5.79 4.95
C THR A 9 11.17 -7.17 5.49
N LYS A 10 10.41 -7.24 6.59
CA LYS A 10 10.12 -8.49 7.31
C LYS A 10 9.00 -9.31 6.67
N HIS A 11 7.94 -8.64 6.20
CA HIS A 11 6.72 -9.32 5.75
C HIS A 11 6.54 -9.30 4.23
N LEU A 12 7.14 -8.34 3.52
CA LEU A 12 7.13 -8.32 2.04
C LEU A 12 8.43 -8.84 1.40
N GLY A 13 9.48 -9.05 2.21
CA GLY A 13 10.76 -9.57 1.74
C GLY A 13 11.56 -8.59 0.86
N LEU A 14 11.34 -7.28 1.02
CA LEU A 14 12.00 -6.25 0.22
C LEU A 14 13.32 -5.79 0.83
N THR A 15 14.29 -5.47 -0.02
CA THR A 15 15.51 -4.75 0.36
C THR A 15 15.26 -3.24 0.40
N THR A 16 16.12 -2.49 1.10
CA THR A 16 15.91 -1.05 1.36
C THR A 16 15.93 -0.16 0.12
N ASP A 17 16.47 -0.66 -0.99
CA ASP A 17 16.51 0.00 -2.31
C ASP A 17 15.25 -0.28 -3.15
N GLN A 18 14.41 -1.23 -2.75
CA GLN A 18 13.19 -1.63 -3.47
C GLN A 18 11.94 -0.88 -3.02
N PHE A 19 12.01 -0.09 -1.96
CA PHE A 19 10.89 0.69 -1.46
C PHE A 19 11.30 2.07 -0.97
N GLU A 20 10.35 2.99 -0.97
CA GLU A 20 10.48 4.31 -0.37
C GLU A 20 9.41 4.48 0.71
N VAL A 21 9.78 5.11 1.83
CA VAL A 21 8.81 5.59 2.82
C VAL A 21 8.89 7.11 2.89
N ARG A 22 7.78 7.77 2.56
CA ARG A 22 7.65 9.23 2.55
C ARG A 22 6.68 9.69 3.64
N SER A 23 6.93 10.88 4.15
CA SER A 23 6.09 11.50 5.19
C SER A 23 5.65 12.87 4.71
N ASN A 24 4.35 13.12 4.76
CA ASN A 24 3.79 14.45 4.65
C ASN A 24 3.28 14.82 6.04
N LEU A 25 3.90 15.77 6.71
CA LEU A 25 3.48 16.17 8.06
C LEU A 25 2.12 16.89 8.05
N GLY A 26 1.65 17.28 6.87
CA GLY A 26 0.43 18.05 6.73
C GLY A 26 0.57 19.48 7.26
N GLY A 27 -0.57 20.16 7.36
CA GLY A 27 -0.68 21.55 7.76
C GLY A 27 -2.13 21.87 8.11
N ILE A 28 -2.49 23.15 8.21
CA ILE A 28 -3.84 23.58 8.65
C ILE A 28 -4.99 22.92 7.88
N ALA A 29 -4.77 22.55 6.60
CA ALA A 29 -5.80 21.98 5.73
C ALA A 29 -5.75 20.45 5.56
N VAL A 30 -4.72 19.76 6.07
CA VAL A 30 -4.52 18.32 5.83
C VAL A 30 -3.90 17.61 7.03
N SER A 31 -4.40 16.42 7.36
CA SER A 31 -4.03 15.65 8.57
C SER A 31 -2.65 14.98 8.53
N GLY A 32 -1.91 15.15 7.44
CA GLY A 32 -0.65 14.45 7.19
C GLY A 32 -0.84 12.97 6.87
N GLU A 33 0.18 12.38 6.27
CA GLU A 33 0.17 10.96 5.88
C GLU A 33 1.57 10.37 5.81
N VAL A 34 1.63 9.05 5.88
CA VAL A 34 2.85 8.28 5.64
C VAL A 34 2.60 7.28 4.52
N THR A 35 3.46 7.30 3.51
CA THR A 35 3.31 6.46 2.32
C THR A 35 4.48 5.48 2.22
N LEU A 36 4.19 4.19 2.09
CA LEU A 36 5.11 3.17 1.58
C LEU A 36 4.82 2.97 0.09
N HIS A 37 5.86 3.06 -0.75
CA HIS A 37 5.74 2.82 -2.19
C HIS A 37 6.83 1.87 -2.64
N THR A 38 6.47 0.77 -3.29
CA THR A 38 7.40 -0.32 -3.62
C THR A 38 7.55 -0.54 -5.12
N ASP A 39 8.67 -1.16 -5.51
CA ASP A 39 8.77 -1.89 -6.78
C ASP A 39 7.97 -3.20 -6.72
N PRO A 40 7.87 -3.97 -7.82
CA PRO A 40 7.20 -5.26 -7.82
C PRO A 40 7.65 -6.18 -6.67
N LEU A 41 6.67 -6.75 -5.96
CA LEU A 41 6.96 -7.64 -4.85
C LEU A 41 7.50 -9.00 -5.36
N PRO A 42 8.33 -9.70 -4.58
CA PRO A 42 8.84 -11.01 -4.97
C PRO A 42 7.71 -11.97 -5.39
N GLY A 43 7.83 -12.56 -6.58
CA GLY A 43 6.83 -13.49 -7.11
C GLY A 43 5.54 -12.84 -7.63
N THR A 44 5.50 -11.53 -7.80
CA THR A 44 4.33 -10.79 -8.32
C THR A 44 4.71 -9.85 -9.47
N HIS A 45 3.71 -9.36 -10.20
CA HIS A 45 3.93 -8.45 -11.34
C HIS A 45 3.80 -6.97 -10.96
N HIS A 46 3.29 -6.67 -9.76
CA HIS A 46 3.00 -5.31 -9.30
C HIS A 46 3.66 -5.02 -7.95
N GLY A 47 3.99 -3.76 -7.74
CA GLY A 47 4.32 -3.22 -6.43
C GLY A 47 3.05 -2.82 -5.67
N ILE A 48 3.26 -2.28 -4.47
CA ILE A 48 2.19 -1.76 -3.62
C ILE A 48 2.46 -0.31 -3.23
N TYR A 49 1.40 0.49 -3.29
CA TYR A 49 1.32 1.81 -2.69
C TYR A 49 0.43 1.71 -1.45
N ILE A 50 0.96 2.01 -0.28
CA ILE A 50 0.23 1.98 1.01
C ILE A 50 0.35 3.35 1.64
N GLN A 51 -0.79 3.96 1.95
CA GLN A 51 -0.87 5.26 2.60
C GLN A 51 -1.63 5.15 3.92
N VAL A 52 -0.96 5.55 4.98
CA VAL A 52 -1.54 5.68 6.32
C VAL A 52 -1.88 7.14 6.57
N SER A 53 -3.16 7.44 6.79
CA SER A 53 -3.65 8.80 7.03
C SER A 53 -4.88 8.79 7.93
N GLN A 54 -5.17 9.91 8.59
CA GLN A 54 -6.41 10.10 9.33
C GLN A 54 -7.51 10.53 8.36
N TRP A 55 -8.16 9.55 7.73
CA TRP A 55 -9.23 9.81 6.77
C TRP A 55 -10.51 10.22 7.49
N CYS A 56 -10.92 11.49 7.35
CA CYS A 56 -12.10 12.01 8.03
C CYS A 56 -13.44 11.56 7.40
N ALA A 57 -13.43 10.97 6.20
CA ALA A 57 -14.65 10.72 5.43
C ALA A 57 -15.17 9.27 5.46
N SER A 58 -14.61 8.39 6.30
CA SER A 58 -15.13 7.02 6.45
C SER A 58 -15.80 6.88 7.82
N ALA A 59 -17.10 6.53 7.82
CA ALA A 59 -17.84 6.17 9.03
C ALA A 59 -17.23 4.96 9.80
N SER A 60 -16.25 4.29 9.19
CA SER A 60 -15.65 3.04 9.63
C SER A 60 -14.13 3.14 9.74
N ASN A 61 -13.59 4.11 10.49
CA ASN A 61 -12.21 4.16 11.03
C ASN A 61 -11.07 3.70 10.09
N SER A 62 -11.27 3.81 8.77
CA SER A 62 -10.37 3.27 7.76
C SER A 62 -9.27 4.29 7.54
N THR A 63 -8.06 3.89 7.87
CA THR A 63 -6.90 4.76 8.05
C THR A 63 -5.73 4.31 7.20
N VAL A 64 -5.89 3.19 6.49
CA VAL A 64 -4.91 2.63 5.57
C VAL A 64 -5.57 2.48 4.21
N LEU A 65 -5.04 3.19 3.22
CA LEU A 65 -5.31 2.97 1.81
C LEU A 65 -4.19 2.12 1.22
N PHE A 66 -4.53 1.13 0.39
CA PHE A 66 -3.54 0.39 -0.38
C PHE A 66 -4.03 0.09 -1.80
N ARG A 67 -3.11 0.08 -2.76
CA ARG A 67 -3.39 -0.18 -4.17
C ARG A 67 -2.15 -0.72 -4.88
N THR A 68 -2.35 -1.46 -5.96
CA THR A 68 -1.26 -1.90 -6.83
C THR A 68 -0.60 -0.71 -7.51
N CYS A 69 0.68 -0.85 -7.86
CA CYS A 69 1.40 0.08 -8.73
C CYS A 69 2.37 -0.69 -9.61
N LYS A 70 2.80 -0.12 -10.74
CA LYS A 70 3.78 -0.76 -11.63
C LYS A 70 5.22 -0.65 -11.11
N SER A 71 5.51 0.42 -10.39
CA SER A 71 6.82 0.69 -9.75
C SER A 71 6.68 1.85 -8.76
N ARG A 72 7.74 2.17 -8.03
CA ARG A 72 7.78 3.38 -7.17
C ARG A 72 7.55 4.71 -7.89
N ARG A 73 7.60 4.74 -9.21
CA ARG A 73 7.35 5.93 -10.03
C ARG A 73 5.91 6.04 -10.53
N ASP A 74 5.09 5.02 -10.28
CA ASP A 74 3.69 5.01 -10.67
C ASP A 74 2.81 5.63 -9.58
N TYR A 75 2.37 6.86 -9.80
CA TYR A 75 1.51 7.59 -8.87
C TYR A 75 0.01 7.48 -9.21
N THR A 76 -0.33 6.80 -10.31
CA THR A 76 -1.73 6.54 -10.68
C THR A 76 -2.23 5.34 -9.90
N GLY A 77 -1.48 4.22 -9.96
CA GLY A 77 -1.82 2.96 -9.31
C GLY A 77 -3.12 2.33 -9.82
N GLY A 78 -3.50 1.21 -9.21
CA GLY A 78 -4.77 0.52 -9.43
C GLY A 78 -5.89 1.00 -8.50
N ALA A 79 -6.92 0.18 -8.35
CA ALA A 79 -8.08 0.48 -7.51
C ALA A 79 -7.71 0.65 -6.02
N ASN A 80 -8.37 1.60 -5.37
CA ASN A 80 -8.18 1.88 -3.94
C ASN A 80 -8.84 0.80 -3.10
N ASN A 81 -8.06 0.20 -2.20
CA ASN A 81 -8.55 -0.66 -1.14
C ASN A 81 -8.35 0.06 0.20
N LEU A 82 -9.30 -0.12 1.11
CA LEU A 82 -9.28 0.52 2.42
C LEU A 82 -9.31 -0.54 3.52
N CYS A 83 -8.51 -0.35 4.56
CA CYS A 83 -8.58 -1.15 5.77
C CYS A 83 -8.26 -0.31 7.02
N ASN A 84 -8.46 -0.93 8.18
CA ASN A 84 -8.19 -0.33 9.47
C ASN A 84 -6.68 -0.41 9.80
N ILE A 85 -6.13 0.62 10.45
CA ILE A 85 -4.73 0.66 10.93
C ILE A 85 -4.32 -0.54 11.80
N LEU A 86 -5.28 -1.24 12.40
CA LEU A 86 -5.03 -2.44 13.21
C LEU A 86 -4.30 -3.55 12.44
N VAL A 87 -4.25 -3.52 11.10
CA VAL A 87 -3.37 -4.39 10.31
C VAL A 87 -1.88 -4.28 10.66
N PHE A 88 -1.47 -3.20 11.35
CA PHE A 88 -0.10 -3.00 11.85
C PHE A 88 0.02 -3.15 13.38
N ALA A 89 -1.00 -3.66 14.07
CA ALA A 89 -1.01 -3.74 15.53
C ALA A 89 -0.04 -4.80 16.06
N THR A 90 0.00 -5.99 15.44
CA THR A 90 0.89 -7.09 15.82
C THR A 90 1.61 -7.68 14.62
N ASP A 91 2.63 -8.51 14.87
CA ASP A 91 3.32 -9.25 13.79
C ASP A 91 2.37 -10.25 13.08
N VAL A 92 1.37 -10.79 13.79
CA VAL A 92 0.36 -11.69 13.21
C VAL A 92 -0.56 -10.92 12.27
N ASP A 93 -0.98 -9.71 12.67
CA ASP A 93 -1.84 -8.85 11.82
C ASP A 93 -1.09 -8.41 10.56
N MET A 94 0.20 -8.07 10.69
CA MET A 94 1.05 -7.72 9.56
C MET A 94 1.23 -8.89 8.60
N GLU A 95 1.41 -10.11 9.10
CA GLU A 95 1.49 -11.30 8.24
C GLU A 95 0.18 -11.52 7.47
N ALA A 96 -0.96 -11.43 8.15
CA ALA A 96 -2.28 -11.53 7.50
C ALA A 96 -2.49 -10.45 6.44
N PHE A 97 -2.02 -9.23 6.71
CA PHE A 97 -2.08 -8.14 5.75
C PHE A 97 -1.14 -8.37 4.56
N ALA A 98 0.06 -8.91 4.77
CA ALA A 98 0.99 -9.27 3.69
C ALA A 98 0.35 -10.28 2.73
N HIS A 99 -0.36 -11.31 3.23
CA HIS A 99 -1.11 -12.23 2.36
C HIS A 99 -2.15 -11.52 1.50
N THR A 100 -2.84 -10.52 2.05
CA THR A 100 -3.79 -9.69 1.29
C THR A 100 -3.07 -8.86 0.22
N VAL A 101 -1.93 -8.26 0.56
CA VAL A 101 -1.09 -7.51 -0.37
C VAL A 101 -0.61 -8.40 -1.52
N PHE A 102 -0.03 -9.58 -1.23
CA PHE A 102 0.43 -10.53 -2.25
C PHE A 102 -0.70 -11.03 -3.15
N ARG A 103 -1.89 -11.24 -2.60
CA ARG A 103 -3.07 -11.60 -3.39
C ARG A 103 -3.45 -10.49 -4.37
N VAL A 104 -3.42 -9.24 -3.93
CA VAL A 104 -3.78 -8.08 -4.76
C VAL A 104 -2.71 -7.78 -5.80
N THR A 105 -1.42 -7.94 -5.49
CA THR A 105 -0.32 -7.67 -6.44
C THR A 105 -0.02 -8.84 -7.39
N GLY A 106 -0.39 -10.07 -7.02
CA GLY A 106 -0.21 -11.28 -7.82
C GLY A 106 -1.42 -11.67 -8.69
N SER A 107 -2.60 -11.09 -8.44
CA SER A 107 -3.77 -11.33 -9.29
C SER A 107 -3.53 -10.72 -10.67
N LYS A 108 -3.68 -11.52 -11.73
CA LYS A 108 -3.71 -11.00 -13.10
C LYS A 108 -4.85 -9.99 -13.19
N GLU A 109 -4.53 -8.74 -13.51
CA GLU A 109 -5.51 -7.80 -14.05
C GLU A 109 -6.11 -8.47 -15.29
N SER A 110 -7.44 -8.67 -15.28
CA SER A 110 -8.18 -9.06 -16.47
C SER A 110 -7.92 -8.02 -17.54
N ALA A 111 -7.19 -8.40 -18.58
CA ALA A 111 -7.32 -7.75 -19.87
C ALA A 111 -8.80 -7.79 -20.29
N ASP A 112 -9.21 -6.72 -20.98
CA ASP A 112 -10.50 -6.50 -21.67
C ASP A 112 -11.63 -5.81 -20.89
N GLU A 113 -11.60 -4.47 -20.90
CA GLU A 113 -12.68 -3.55 -21.29
C GLU A 113 -12.03 -2.16 -21.45
N ASN A 114 -11.92 -1.49 -22.60
CA ASN A 114 -12.69 -1.59 -23.82
C ASN A 114 -11.86 -1.12 -25.03
N CYS A 115 -12.25 -1.70 -26.16
CA CYS A 115 -11.89 -1.37 -27.52
C CYS A 115 -11.96 0.14 -27.82
N LEU A 116 -11.22 0.51 -28.86
CA LEU A 116 -11.58 1.57 -29.82
C LEU A 116 -13.03 2.04 -29.72
N ALA A 117 -13.21 3.31 -29.39
CA ALA A 117 -14.28 4.17 -29.89
C ALA A 117 -13.77 5.61 -29.92
#